data_AF-A0A370U9D9-F1
#
_entry.id   AF-A0A370U9D9-F1
#
_cell.length_a   1.000
_cell.length_b   1.000
_cell.length_c   1.000
_cell.angle_alpha   90.00
_cell.angle_beta   90.00
_cell.angle_gamma   90.00
#
_symmetry.space_group_name_H-M   'P 1'
#
loop_
_entity.id
_entity.type
_entity.pdbx_description
1 polymer ?
#
loop_
_entity_poly.entity_id
_entity_poly.type
_entity_poly.pdbx_seq_one_letter_code
_entity_poly.pdbx_strand_id
1 'polypeptide(L)'
;MLEKKDTYTARVIFDAFNAVEVTRFTKIYENGVLVSELKPYSYVITAGKDYSDQPAEVQSICQAVHTPEIIAAYQASIEQSEPTA
;
A
#
# COMPACT_ATOMS: atom_id res chain seq x y z
N MET A 1 8.98 28.42 -8.51
CA MET A 1 9.06 27.03 -9.04
C MET A 1 8.26 26.16 -8.10
N LEU A 2 7.35 25.32 -8.62
CA LEU A 2 6.53 24.43 -7.79
C LEU A 2 7.25 23.10 -7.63
N GLU A 3 7.53 22.71 -6.39
CA GLU A 3 8.20 21.46 -6.03
C GLU A 3 7.21 20.52 -5.36
N LYS A 4 7.05 19.32 -5.92
CA LYS A 4 6.19 18.27 -5.38
C LYS A 4 7.02 17.32 -4.52
N LYS A 5 6.62 17.12 -3.27
CA LYS A 5 7.23 16.15 -2.35
C LYS A 5 6.20 15.14 -1.90
N ASP A 6 6.45 13.88 -2.22
CA ASP A 6 5.63 12.75 -1.79
C ASP A 6 6.24 12.11 -0.53
N THR A 7 5.39 11.84 0.46
CA THR A 7 5.73 11.10 1.67
C THR A 7 4.73 9.97 1.87
N TYR A 8 5.20 8.84 2.38
CA TYR A 8 4.41 7.61 2.49
C TYR A 8 4.35 7.16 3.94
N THR A 9 3.20 6.60 4.33
CA THR A 9 3.05 5.83 5.56
C THR A 9 2.48 4.48 5.20
N ALA A 10 3.09 3.40 5.70
CA ALA A 10 2.58 2.05 5.56
C ALA A 10 2.18 1.50 6.93
N ARG A 11 1.01 0.87 7.00
CA ARG A 11 0.55 0.16 8.20
C ARG A 11 0.07 -1.23 7.83
N VAL A 12 0.44 -2.18 8.67
CA VAL A 12 -0.01 -3.57 8.54
C VAL A 12 -1.32 -3.71 9.30
N ILE A 13 -2.32 -4.27 8.62
CA ILE A 13 -3.58 -4.69 9.23
C ILE A 13 -3.41 -6.18 9.53
N PHE A 14 -3.29 -6.52 10.81
CA PHE A 14 -3.21 -7.91 11.26
C PHE A 14 -4.60 -8.54 11.19
N ASP A 15 -4.99 -8.96 9.99
CA ASP A 15 -6.16 -9.78 9.71
C ASP A 15 -5.72 -11.18 9.25
N ALA A 16 -6.62 -11.96 8.62
CA ALA A 16 -6.30 -13.29 8.13
C ALA A 16 -5.23 -13.31 7.02
N PHE A 17 -4.98 -12.17 6.35
CA PHE A 17 -4.11 -12.10 5.17
C PHE A 17 -3.02 -11.03 5.28
N ASN A 18 -2.89 -10.39 6.44
CA ASN A 18 -1.91 -9.33 6.73
C ASN A 18 -1.87 -8.22 5.68
N ALA A 19 -3.03 -7.67 5.33
CA ALA A 19 -3.12 -6.61 4.34
C ALA A 19 -2.32 -5.35 4.74
N VAL A 20 -1.68 -4.70 3.78
CA VAL A 20 -0.90 -3.48 4.01
C VAL A 20 -1.66 -2.28 3.47
N GLU A 21 -2.04 -1.35 4.36
CA GLU A 21 -2.59 -0.06 3.96
C GLU A 21 -1.46 0.95 3.79
N VAL A 22 -1.37 1.53 2.60
CA VAL A 22 -0.39 2.56 2.25
C VAL A 22 -1.13 3.86 2.02
N THR A 23 -0.67 4.92 2.68
CA THR A 23 -1.19 6.28 2.48
C THR A 23 -0.12 7.18 1.91
N ARG A 24 -0.43 7.84 0.79
CA ARG A 24 0.43 8.83 0.14
C ARG A 24 -0.04 10.23 0.51
N PHE A 25 0.87 11.04 1.03
CA PHE A 25 0.72 12.46 1.27
C PHE A 25 1.56 13.24 0.27
N THR A 26 0.95 14.16 -0.45
CA THR A 26 1.67 15.00 -1.41
C THR A 26 1.64 16.45 -0.92
N LYS A 27 2.83 17.03 -0.75
CA LYS A 27 3.04 18.44 -0.40
C LYS A 27 3.58 19.20 -1.60
N ILE A 28 3.07 20.39 -1.84
CA ILE A 28 3.47 21.28 -2.93
C ILE A 28 4.10 22.52 -2.30
N TYR A 29 5.37 22.75 -2.62
CA TYR A 29 6.13 23.91 -2.18
C TYR A 29 6.30 24.89 -3.33
N GLU A 30 6.21 26.19 -3.04
CA GLU A 30 6.60 27.25 -3.95
C GLU A 30 7.72 28.05 -3.30
N ASN A 31 8.91 28.02 -3.91
CA ASN A 31 10.10 28.72 -3.41
C ASN A 31 10.43 28.36 -1.95
N GLY A 32 10.29 27.08 -1.59
CA GLY A 32 10.54 26.57 -0.24
C GLY A 32 9.41 26.80 0.78
N VAL A 33 8.35 27.54 0.42
CA VAL A 33 7.17 27.72 1.28
C VAL A 33 6.11 26.69 0.92
N LEU A 34 5.55 26.00 1.91
CA LEU A 34 4.44 25.07 1.69
C LEU A 34 3.19 25.84 1.27
N VAL A 35 2.70 25.59 0.05
CA VAL A 35 1.52 26.27 -0.51
C VAL A 35 0.28 25.39 -0.41
N SER A 36 0.44 24.09 -0.61
CA SER A 36 -0.71 23.18 -0.61
C SER A 36 -0.30 21.78 -0.16
N GLU A 37 -1.18 21.16 0.61
CA GLU A 37 -1.16 19.72 0.87
C GLU A 37 -2.37 19.12 0.15
N LEU A 38 -2.10 18.20 -0.78
CA LEU A 38 -3.16 17.44 -1.44
C LEU A 38 -3.79 16.48 -0.44
N LYS A 39 -5.07 16.16 -0.67
CA LYS A 39 -5.79 15.17 0.14
C LYS A 39 -5.02 13.84 0.14
N PRO A 40 -4.79 13.20 1.31
CA PRO A 40 -4.13 11.91 1.36
C PRO A 40 -4.93 10.87 0.57
N TYR A 41 -4.19 10.03 -0.15
CA TYR A 41 -4.75 8.92 -0.90
C TYR A 41 -4.24 7.62 -0.30
N SER A 42 -5.17 6.78 0.15
CA SER A 42 -4.89 5.48 0.76
C SER A 42 -5.33 4.34 -0.16
N TYR A 43 -4.53 3.28 -0.20
CA TYR A 43 -4.83 2.04 -0.91
C TYR A 43 -4.32 0.84 -0.12
N VAL A 44 -4.92 -0.32 -0.37
CA VAL A 44 -4.56 -1.57 0.30
C VAL A 44 -3.86 -2.49 -0.68
N ILE A 45 -2.75 -3.08 -0.23
CA ILE A 45 -2.01 -4.14 -0.90
C ILE A 45 -2.35 -5.43 -0.15
N THR A 46 -3.08 -6.32 -0.81
CA THR A 46 -3.41 -7.65 -0.31
C THR A 46 -2.30 -8.64 -0.63
N ALA A 47 -2.30 -9.79 0.05
CA ALA A 47 -1.31 -10.82 -0.14
C ALA A 47 -1.24 -11.29 -1.60
N GLY A 48 -0.03 -11.35 -2.18
CA GLY A 48 0.19 -11.80 -3.56
C GLY A 48 -0.08 -10.76 -4.65
N LYS A 49 -0.53 -9.55 -4.30
CA LYS A 49 -0.62 -8.43 -5.25
C LYS A 49 0.78 -7.93 -5.63
N ASP A 50 0.96 -7.54 -6.90
CA ASP A 50 2.21 -6.89 -7.33
C ASP A 50 2.36 -5.51 -6.69
N TYR A 51 3.57 -5.25 -6.18
CA TYR A 51 3.95 -4.00 -5.52
C TYR A 51 5.29 -3.47 -6.05
N SER A 52 5.70 -3.88 -7.25
CA SER A 52 6.95 -3.46 -7.88
C SER A 52 7.04 -1.94 -8.09
N ASP A 53 5.90 -1.26 -8.27
CA ASP A 53 5.80 0.19 -8.44
C ASP A 53 5.76 0.98 -7.11
N GLN A 54 5.90 0.30 -5.97
CA GLN A 54 5.84 0.92 -4.64
C GLN A 54 7.22 1.42 -4.20
N PRO A 55 7.30 2.40 -3.27
CA PRO A 55 8.59 2.79 -2.69
C PRO A 55 9.22 1.65 -1.89
N ALA A 56 10.56 1.61 -1.85
CA ALA A 56 11.33 0.50 -1.27
C ALA A 56 10.96 0.17 0.19
N GLU A 57 10.59 1.17 1.00
CA GLU A 57 10.13 0.96 2.37
C GLU A 57 8.81 0.16 2.43
N VAL A 58 7.86 0.47 1.54
CA VAL A 58 6.59 -0.26 1.42
C VAL A 58 6.86 -1.68 0.91
N GLN A 59 7.73 -1.84 -0.09
CA GLN A 59 8.08 -3.16 -0.62
C GLN A 59 8.68 -4.05 0.47
N SER A 60 9.56 -3.51 1.33
CA SER A 60 10.19 -4.25 2.42
C SER A 60 9.16 -4.75 3.44
N ILE A 61 8.15 -3.92 3.76
CA ILE A 61 7.05 -4.32 4.65
C ILE A 61 6.21 -5.41 3.98
N CYS A 62 5.80 -5.24 2.72
CA CYS A 62 5.03 -6.23 1.98
C CYS A 62 5.74 -7.58 1.89
N GLN A 63 7.06 -7.60 1.65
CA GLN A 63 7.87 -8.82 1.64
C GLN A 63 7.94 -9.50 3.01
N ALA A 64 7.98 -8.73 4.09
CA ALA A 64 8.04 -9.26 5.45
C ALA A 64 6.69 -9.88 5.90
N VAL A 65 5.56 -9.30 5.48
CA VAL A 65 4.23 -9.71 5.96
C VAL A 65 3.49 -10.66 5.01
N HIS A 66 3.69 -10.57 3.69
CA HIS A 66 3.09 -11.48 2.72
C HIS A 66 3.95 -12.73 2.56
N THR A 67 4.00 -13.57 3.60
CA THR A 67 4.68 -14.86 3.53
C THR A 67 4.00 -15.79 2.51
N PRO A 68 4.69 -16.81 1.97
CA PRO A 68 4.10 -17.75 1.02
C PRO A 68 2.83 -18.43 1.54
N GLU A 69 2.77 -18.72 2.84
CA GLU A 69 1.62 -19.34 3.51
C GLU A 69 0.41 -18.39 3.49
N ILE A 70 0.62 -17.11 3.76
CA ILE A 70 -0.42 -16.08 3.75
C ILE A 70 -0.94 -15.83 2.34
N ILE A 71 -0.03 -15.81 1.36
CA ILE A 71 -0.41 -15.67 -0.06
C ILE A 71 -1.29 -16.86 -0.48
N ALA A 72 -0.90 -18.09 -0.13
CA ALA A 72 -1.69 -19.27 -0.44
C ALA A 72 -3.07 -19.24 0.25
N ALA A 73 -3.12 -18.84 1.53
CA ALA A 73 -4.37 -18.69 2.26
C ALA A 73 -5.30 -17.65 1.62
N TYR A 74 -4.76 -16.52 1.16
CA TYR A 74 -5.55 -15.49 0.50
C TYR A 74 -6.10 -15.97 -0.85
N GLN A 75 -5.28 -16.63 -1.68
CA GLN A 75 -5.74 -17.17 -2.95
C GLN A 75 -6.87 -18.21 -2.77
N ALA A 76 -6.71 -19.13 -1.81
CA ALA A 76 -7.76 -20.09 -1.47
C ALA A 76 -9.06 -19.42 -1.00
N SER A 77 -8.97 -18.29 -0.30
CA SER A 77 -10.15 -17.53 0.13
C SER A 77 -10.88 -16.85 -1.04
N ILE A 78 -10.17 -16.41 -2.07
CA ILE A 78 -10.76 -15.84 -3.28
C ILE A 78 -11.49 -16.93 -4.06
N GLU A 79 -10.87 -18.09 -4.26
CA GLU A 79 -11.48 -19.24 -4.93
C GLU A 79 -12.75 -19.74 -4.23
N GLN A 80 -12.80 -19.69 -2.89
CA GLN A 80 -14.01 -20.02 -2.12
C GLN A 80 -15.10 -18.93 -2.17
N SER A 81 -14.70 -17.67 -2.41
CA SER A 81 -15.61 -16.53 -2.41
C SER A 81 -16.19 -16.24 -3.81
N GLU A 82 -15.65 -16.83 -4.87
CA GLU A 82 -16.30 -16.86 -6.17
C GLU A 82 -17.51 -17.82 -6.09
N PRO A 83 -18.76 -17.32 -6.16
CA PRO A 83 -19.89 -18.23 -6.33
C PRO A 83 -19.72 -18.86 -7.71
N THR A 84 -19.42 -20.16 -7.72
CA THR A 84 -19.56 -21.02 -8.89
C THR A 84 -20.90 -20.70 -9.57
N ALA A 85 -20.85 -20.01 -10.71
CA ALA A 85 -22.00 -19.68 -11.54
C ALA A 85 -22.32 -20.82 -12.50
#